data_AF-A0A2V6D5K5-F1
#
_entry.id   AF-A0A2V6D5K5-F1
#
_cell.length_a   1.000
_cell.length_b   1.000
_cell.length_c   1.000
_cell.angle_alpha   90.00
_cell.angle_beta   90.00
_cell.angle_gamma   90.00
#
_symmetry.space_group_name_H-M   'P 1'
#
loop_
_entity.id
_entity.type
_entity.pdbx_description
1 polymer ?
#
loop_
_entity_poly.entity_id
_entity_poly.type
_entity_poly.pdbx_seq_one_letter_code
_entity_poly.pdbx_strand_id
1 'polypeptide(L)'
;MLGQVGALYHTLIRRNALLAGMWFTVAVGNRTELLLALPAFLYLLAKQPRNLQALVTREQLRSFTLFLIFPAGLLLGTAAYNWARFGSMTDFGYAHIPGVLKEPWYQHGIFSLTSIRWNAYEMLFRGLNDLPTFPYLKPYGFGCSIFLASPFLFLLFREGDQHRWIYWPIIGALTFALWAHGNPGGWQFSYRYAVILLPWMFLLITENGPPRLSAIEVSLFGVATAINAIATYEFLWTSMIKV
;
A
#
# COMPACT_ATOMS: atom_id res chain seq x y z
N MET A 1 6.40 -4.34 -0.28
CA MET A 1 6.42 -4.45 1.20
C MET A 1 7.80 -4.32 1.78
N LEU A 2 8.71 -5.26 1.53
CA LEU A 2 10.07 -5.23 2.09
C LEU A 2 10.79 -3.89 1.84
N GLY A 3 10.71 -3.33 0.63
CA GLY A 3 11.27 -2.01 0.33
C GLY A 3 10.71 -0.87 1.20
N GLN A 4 9.40 -0.83 1.43
CA GLN A 4 8.81 0.20 2.29
C GLN A 4 9.22 0.03 3.76
N VAL A 5 9.18 -1.19 4.27
CA VAL A 5 9.57 -1.49 5.66
C VAL A 5 11.05 -1.19 5.87
N GLY A 6 11.92 -1.55 4.92
CA GLY A 6 13.33 -1.21 4.93
C GLY A 6 13.55 0.31 4.91
N ALA A 7 12.83 1.04 4.06
CA ALA A 7 12.90 2.49 4.02
C ALA A 7 12.49 3.12 5.37
N LEU A 8 11.36 2.69 5.93
CA LEU A 8 10.87 3.17 7.23
C LEU A 8 11.85 2.83 8.37
N TYR A 9 12.40 1.62 8.40
CA TYR A 9 13.40 1.20 9.38
C TYR A 9 14.65 2.09 9.33
N HIS A 10 15.15 2.37 8.14
CA HIS A 10 16.33 3.22 7.98
C HIS A 10 16.05 4.71 8.19
N THR A 11 14.82 5.18 7.96
CA THR A 11 14.41 6.55 8.28
C THR A 11 14.21 6.75 9.78
N LEU A 12 13.44 5.88 10.43
CA LEU A 12 12.99 6.06 11.82
C LEU A 12 14.01 5.55 12.85
N ILE A 13 14.60 4.37 12.63
CA ILE A 13 15.44 3.69 13.62
C ILE A 13 16.92 3.95 13.36
N ARG A 14 17.44 3.54 12.20
CA ARG A 14 18.89 3.66 11.89
C ARG A 14 19.32 5.06 11.48
N ARG A 15 18.37 5.93 11.09
CA ARG A 15 18.60 7.31 10.64
C ARG A 15 19.67 7.42 9.53
N ASN A 16 19.65 6.50 8.58
CA ASN A 16 20.55 6.50 7.43
C ASN A 16 19.77 6.85 6.16
N ALA A 17 19.88 8.11 5.73
CA ALA A 17 19.14 8.64 4.59
C ALA A 17 19.49 7.94 3.26
N LEU A 18 20.74 7.53 3.07
CA LEU A 18 21.17 6.84 1.85
C LEU A 18 20.52 5.47 1.71
N LEU A 19 20.57 4.65 2.77
CA LEU A 19 19.94 3.33 2.79
C LEU A 19 18.42 3.44 2.74
N ALA A 20 17.83 4.42 3.43
CA ALA A 20 16.40 4.70 3.33
C ALA A 20 16.00 5.01 1.87
N GLY A 21 16.78 5.84 1.18
CA GLY A 21 16.58 6.16 -0.24
C GLY A 21 16.66 4.93 -1.13
N MET A 22 17.69 4.08 -0.95
CA MET A 22 17.85 2.83 -1.69
C MET A 22 16.65 1.88 -1.52
N TRP A 23 16.19 1.65 -0.29
CA TRP A 23 15.02 0.80 -0.03
C TRP A 23 13.73 1.42 -0.55
N PHE A 24 13.60 2.75 -0.49
CA PHE A 24 12.47 3.47 -1.08
C PHE A 24 12.46 3.33 -2.61
N THR A 25 13.62 3.36 -3.27
CA THR A 25 13.75 3.05 -4.71
C THR A 25 13.27 1.65 -5.03
N VAL A 26 13.64 0.64 -4.23
CA VAL A 26 13.13 -0.73 -4.39
C VAL A 26 11.61 -0.78 -4.24
N ALA A 27 11.05 0.01 -3.32
CA ALA A 27 9.60 0.10 -3.14
C ALA A 27 8.91 0.72 -4.37
N VAL A 28 9.37 1.90 -4.79
CA VAL A 28 8.83 2.65 -5.95
C VAL A 28 8.99 1.87 -7.25
N GLY A 29 10.13 1.21 -7.46
CA GLY A 29 10.38 0.41 -8.66
C GLY A 29 9.46 -0.80 -8.78
N ASN A 30 8.93 -1.31 -7.66
CA ASN A 30 7.91 -2.34 -7.66
C ASN A 30 6.51 -1.74 -7.89
N ARG A 31 6.21 -0.62 -7.21
CA ARG A 31 4.91 0.06 -7.26
C ARG A 31 5.06 1.57 -7.29
N THR A 32 4.76 2.19 -8.43
CA THR A 32 4.99 3.61 -8.69
C THR A 32 4.12 4.51 -7.83
N GLU A 33 2.96 4.05 -7.36
CA GLU A 33 2.05 4.79 -6.48
C GLU A 33 2.71 5.14 -5.14
N LEU A 34 3.76 4.42 -4.75
CA LEU A 34 4.53 4.71 -3.55
C LEU A 34 5.32 6.01 -3.60
N LEU A 35 5.46 6.62 -4.78
CA LEU A 35 5.94 7.99 -4.89
C LEU A 35 5.06 8.97 -4.11
N LEU A 36 3.76 8.69 -3.95
CA LEU A 36 2.86 9.53 -3.14
C LEU A 36 3.26 9.57 -1.66
N ALA A 37 4.03 8.60 -1.17
CA ALA A 37 4.54 8.58 0.19
C ALA A 37 5.86 9.37 0.35
N LEU A 38 6.46 9.87 -0.75
CA LEU A 38 7.71 10.63 -0.72
C LEU A 38 7.69 11.84 0.23
N PRO A 39 6.64 12.70 0.24
CA PRO A 39 6.61 13.85 1.14
C PRO A 39 6.68 13.46 2.61
N ALA A 40 6.10 12.31 2.98
CA ALA A 40 6.16 11.81 4.33
C ALA A 40 7.56 11.32 4.72
N PHE A 41 8.27 10.63 3.83
CA PHE A 41 9.66 10.25 4.07
C PHE A 41 10.56 11.47 4.27
N LEU A 42 10.38 12.51 3.44
CA LEU A 42 11.11 13.77 3.58
C LEU A 42 10.76 14.47 4.91
N TYR A 43 9.49 14.51 5.27
CA TYR A 43 9.05 15.06 6.56
C TYR A 43 9.65 14.30 7.76
N LEU A 44 9.64 12.96 7.74
CA LEU A 44 10.21 12.13 8.79
C LEU A 44 11.74 12.30 8.91
N LEU A 45 12.43 12.50 7.78
CA LEU A 45 13.85 12.85 7.76
C LEU A 45 14.11 14.27 8.29
N ALA A 46 13.17 15.20 8.07
CA ALA A 46 13.27 16.59 8.50
C ALA A 46 13.04 16.77 10.00
N LYS A 47 12.15 15.98 10.60
CA LYS A 47 11.73 16.01 12.02
C LYS A 47 12.82 15.56 13.01
N GLN A 48 14.10 15.76 12.67
CA GLN A 48 15.20 15.69 13.61
C GLN A 48 14.92 16.66 14.78
N PRO A 49 15.41 16.37 16.01
CA PRO A 49 15.05 17.09 17.24
C PRO A 49 15.70 18.49 17.34
N ARG A 50 15.52 19.35 16.33
CA ARG A 50 15.87 20.77 16.39
C ARG A 50 14.77 21.61 15.77
N ASN A 51 14.38 22.63 16.54
CA ASN A 51 13.40 23.68 16.26
C ASN A 51 12.88 23.75 14.81
N LEU A 52 11.57 23.58 14.68
CA LEU A 52 10.76 23.76 13.45
C LEU A 52 10.85 25.17 12.83
N GLN A 53 11.68 26.06 13.38
CA GLN A 53 11.78 27.48 12.99
C GLN A 53 13.02 27.81 12.16
N ALA A 54 13.92 26.86 11.92
CA ALA A 54 15.10 27.11 11.08
C ALA A 54 14.83 26.70 9.62
N LEU A 55 15.17 27.62 8.69
CA LEU A 55 15.41 27.33 7.28
C LEU A 55 16.21 26.02 7.13
N VAL A 56 15.88 25.22 6.10
CA VAL A 56 16.47 23.90 5.83
C VAL A 56 17.98 23.93 6.07
N THR A 57 18.45 23.20 7.08
CA THR A 57 19.85 23.21 7.45
C THR A 57 20.69 22.49 6.40
N ARG A 58 21.99 22.78 6.33
CA ARG A 58 22.92 22.10 5.41
C ARG A 58 22.92 20.57 5.61
N GLU A 59 22.70 20.12 6.84
CA GLU A 59 22.59 18.69 7.20
C GLU A 59 21.29 18.06 6.71
N GLN A 60 20.17 18.78 6.77
CA GLN A 60 18.90 18.35 6.19
C GLN A 60 18.98 18.28 4.66
N LEU A 61 19.57 19.29 4.01
CA LEU A 61 19.83 19.25 2.57
C LEU A 61 20.66 18.03 2.19
N ARG A 62 21.76 17.76 2.90
CA ARG A 62 22.57 16.56 2.67
C ARG A 62 21.75 15.29 2.83
N SER A 63 20.90 15.19 3.85
CA SER A 63 20.05 14.02 4.08
C SER A 63 19.03 13.84 2.96
N PHE A 64 18.39 14.92 2.49
CA PHE A 64 17.48 14.86 1.35
C PHE A 64 18.19 14.47 0.06
N THR A 65 19.35 15.05 -0.22
CA THR A 65 20.16 14.66 -1.39
C THR A 65 20.51 13.18 -1.32
N LEU A 66 21.03 12.70 -0.19
CA LEU A 66 21.39 11.28 -0.02
C LEU A 66 20.18 10.34 -0.20
N PHE A 67 19.02 10.74 0.29
CA PHE A 67 17.78 9.97 0.11
C PHE A 67 17.31 9.95 -1.34
N LEU A 68 17.38 11.10 -2.04
CA LEU A 68 16.81 11.28 -3.37
C LEU A 68 17.69 10.77 -4.51
N ILE A 69 18.99 10.55 -4.31
CA ILE A 69 19.90 10.08 -5.36
C ILE A 69 19.36 8.81 -6.06
N PHE A 70 18.99 7.78 -5.31
CA PHE A 70 18.51 6.53 -5.91
C PHE A 70 17.10 6.64 -6.52
N PRO A 71 16.09 7.23 -5.85
CA PRO A 71 14.77 7.41 -6.45
C PRO A 71 14.80 8.29 -7.70
N ALA A 72 15.57 9.38 -7.71
CA ALA A 72 15.73 10.23 -8.87
C ALA A 72 16.42 9.49 -10.02
N GLY A 73 17.48 8.73 -9.72
CA GLY A 73 18.15 7.89 -10.72
C GLY A 73 17.21 6.87 -11.36
N LEU A 74 16.36 6.20 -10.56
CA LEU A 74 15.35 5.28 -11.06
C LEU A 74 14.32 5.97 -11.97
N LEU A 75 13.80 7.13 -11.56
CA LEU A 75 12.81 7.87 -12.34
C LEU A 75 13.38 8.34 -13.68
N LEU A 76 14.58 8.91 -13.67
CA LEU A 76 15.27 9.35 -14.90
C LEU A 76 15.61 8.16 -15.81
N GLY A 77 16.10 7.05 -15.24
CA GLY A 77 16.39 5.84 -15.99
C GLY A 77 15.13 5.23 -16.62
N THR A 78 14.02 5.20 -15.87
CA THR A 78 12.73 4.70 -16.36
C THR A 78 12.16 5.61 -17.46
N ALA A 79 12.22 6.93 -17.28
CA ALA A 79 11.79 7.90 -18.29
C ALA A 79 12.60 7.79 -19.59
N ALA A 80 13.93 7.65 -19.49
CA ALA A 80 14.80 7.44 -20.64
C ALA A 80 14.51 6.11 -21.36
N TYR A 81 14.32 5.04 -20.59
CA TYR A 81 13.94 3.72 -21.12
C TYR A 81 12.59 3.76 -21.84
N ASN A 82 11.57 4.37 -21.22
CA ASN A 82 10.24 4.49 -21.80
C ASN A 82 10.25 5.37 -23.05
N TRP A 83 11.03 6.46 -23.05
CA TRP A 83 11.20 7.28 -24.25
C TRP A 83 11.85 6.50 -25.40
N ALA A 84 12.91 5.74 -25.11
CA ALA A 84 13.58 4.91 -26.14
C ALA A 84 12.68 3.80 -26.70
N ARG A 85 11.77 3.24 -25.87
CA ARG A 85 10.90 2.11 -26.25
C ARG A 85 9.56 2.51 -26.85
N PHE A 86 8.93 3.55 -26.32
CA PHE A 86 7.56 3.97 -26.63
C PHE A 86 7.47 5.38 -27.21
N GLY A 87 8.57 6.13 -27.25
CA GLY A 87 8.57 7.54 -27.69
C GLY A 87 7.99 8.52 -26.66
N SER A 88 7.61 8.04 -25.47
CA SER A 88 7.03 8.85 -24.40
C SER A 88 7.64 8.49 -23.04
N MET A 89 7.98 9.50 -22.24
CA MET A 89 8.55 9.31 -20.90
C MET A 89 7.52 8.82 -19.87
N THR A 90 6.24 9.13 -20.09
CA THR A 90 5.13 8.81 -19.18
C THR A 90 4.37 7.55 -19.55
N ASP A 91 4.76 6.89 -20.65
CA ASP A 91 4.17 5.64 -21.06
C ASP A 91 4.85 4.47 -20.33
N PHE A 92 4.15 3.88 -19.37
CA PHE A 92 4.63 2.76 -18.58
C PHE A 92 4.45 1.40 -19.27
N GLY A 93 4.04 1.37 -20.54
CA GLY A 93 3.96 0.13 -21.33
C GLY A 93 2.74 -0.74 -21.06
N TYR A 94 1.99 -0.52 -19.96
CA TYR A 94 0.85 -1.36 -19.58
C TYR A 94 -0.27 -1.34 -20.62
N ALA A 95 -0.50 -0.18 -21.26
CA ALA A 95 -1.47 -0.02 -22.34
C ALA A 95 -1.12 -0.81 -23.61
N HIS A 96 0.15 -1.20 -23.78
CA HIS A 96 0.64 -1.94 -24.95
C HIS A 96 0.46 -3.45 -24.83
N ILE A 97 0.01 -3.96 -23.68
CA ILE A 97 -0.25 -5.39 -23.50
C ILE A 97 -1.46 -5.77 -24.37
N PRO A 98 -1.33 -6.72 -25.31
CA PRO A 98 -2.41 -7.10 -26.22
C PRO A 98 -3.66 -7.54 -25.44
N GLY A 99 -4.78 -6.86 -25.67
CA GLY A 99 -6.07 -7.23 -25.08
C GLY A 99 -6.35 -6.66 -23.69
N VAL A 100 -5.37 -6.07 -22.99
CA VAL A 100 -5.58 -5.51 -21.64
C VAL A 100 -6.63 -4.41 -21.65
N LEU A 101 -6.55 -3.43 -22.56
CA LEU A 101 -7.54 -2.36 -22.63
C LEU A 101 -8.94 -2.82 -23.05
N LYS A 102 -9.10 -4.09 -23.47
CA LYS A 102 -10.41 -4.68 -23.79
C LYS A 102 -11.09 -5.32 -22.59
N GLU A 103 -10.38 -5.45 -21.46
CA GLU A 103 -10.95 -6.05 -20.26
C GLU A 103 -12.04 -5.14 -19.64
N PRO A 104 -13.09 -5.70 -19.01
CA PRO A 104 -14.24 -4.93 -18.53
C PRO A 104 -13.88 -3.80 -17.55
N TRP A 105 -12.84 -3.99 -16.74
CA TRP A 105 -12.40 -3.03 -15.73
C TRP A 105 -11.53 -1.88 -16.30
N TYR A 106 -11.12 -1.93 -17.56
CA TYR A 106 -10.35 -0.87 -18.22
C TYR A 106 -11.15 -0.09 -19.25
N GLN A 107 -12.49 -0.24 -19.28
CA GLN A 107 -13.38 0.48 -20.20
C GLN A 107 -13.24 2.01 -20.14
N HIS A 108 -12.86 2.55 -18.99
CA HIS A 108 -12.66 3.99 -18.78
C HIS A 108 -11.17 4.38 -18.66
N GLY A 109 -10.27 3.52 -19.14
CA GLY A 109 -8.81 3.67 -18.99
C GLY A 109 -8.25 2.96 -17.77
N ILE A 110 -6.92 2.90 -17.69
CA ILE A 110 -6.18 2.24 -16.60
C ILE A 110 -6.37 3.00 -15.27
N PHE A 111 -6.47 4.32 -15.33
CA PHE A 111 -6.80 5.17 -14.20
C PHE A 111 -8.06 5.98 -14.53
N SER A 112 -9.10 5.81 -13.72
CA SER A 112 -10.38 6.48 -13.92
C SER A 112 -11.10 6.72 -12.59
N LEU A 113 -11.65 7.91 -12.42
CA LEU A 113 -12.45 8.26 -11.24
C LEU A 113 -13.74 7.45 -11.15
N THR A 114 -14.24 6.93 -12.28
CA THR A 114 -15.43 6.05 -12.30
C THR A 114 -15.19 4.74 -11.55
N SER A 115 -13.93 4.28 -11.48
CA SER A 115 -13.54 3.05 -10.77
C SER A 115 -13.60 3.20 -9.25
N ILE A 116 -13.55 4.44 -8.73
CA ILE A 116 -13.47 4.70 -7.29
C ILE A 116 -14.65 4.09 -6.54
N ARG A 117 -15.88 4.30 -7.04
CA ARG A 117 -17.09 3.81 -6.38
C ARG A 117 -17.08 2.29 -6.25
N TRP A 118 -16.75 1.60 -7.33
CA TRP A 118 -16.66 0.14 -7.35
C TRP A 118 -15.56 -0.36 -6.41
N ASN A 119 -14.36 0.18 -6.52
CA ASN A 119 -13.22 -0.23 -5.71
C ASN A 119 -13.39 0.06 -4.22
N ALA A 120 -14.01 1.19 -3.87
CA ALA A 120 -14.34 1.51 -2.48
C ALA A 120 -15.33 0.50 -1.92
N TYR A 121 -16.35 0.11 -2.68
CA TYR A 121 -17.30 -0.92 -2.28
C TYR A 121 -16.61 -2.28 -2.09
N GLU A 122 -15.80 -2.71 -3.07
CA GLU A 122 -15.05 -3.97 -2.99
C GLU A 122 -14.07 -4.01 -1.81
N MET A 123 -13.39 -2.89 -1.53
CA MET A 123 -12.41 -2.81 -0.45
C MET A 123 -13.06 -2.74 0.94
N LEU A 124 -14.15 -1.98 1.10
CA LEU A 124 -14.70 -1.65 2.41
C LEU A 124 -15.88 -2.54 2.80
N PHE A 125 -16.73 -2.91 1.84
CA PHE A 125 -18.08 -3.43 2.12
C PHE A 125 -18.38 -4.81 1.52
N ARG A 126 -17.58 -5.31 0.56
CA ARG A 126 -17.81 -6.64 -0.02
C ARG A 126 -17.76 -7.73 1.05
N GLY A 127 -18.89 -8.43 1.22
CA GLY A 127 -19.00 -9.58 2.11
C GLY A 127 -18.46 -10.88 1.51
N LEU A 128 -18.65 -11.97 2.26
CA LEU A 128 -18.46 -13.34 1.78
C LEU A 128 -19.66 -13.77 0.92
N ASN A 129 -19.48 -14.78 0.07
CA ASN A 129 -20.61 -15.39 -0.62
C ASN A 129 -21.20 -16.51 0.22
N ASP A 130 -22.50 -16.69 0.08
CA ASP A 130 -23.20 -17.82 0.67
C ASP A 130 -23.04 -19.09 -0.19
N LEU A 131 -23.00 -20.22 0.49
CA LEU A 131 -23.03 -21.57 -0.08
C LEU A 131 -24.20 -22.35 0.52
N PRO A 132 -24.92 -23.17 -0.27
CA PRO A 132 -26.03 -23.98 0.24
C PRO A 132 -25.55 -25.14 1.14
N THR A 133 -24.26 -25.48 1.08
CA THR A 133 -23.63 -26.57 1.83
C THR A 133 -22.44 -26.03 2.63
N PHE A 134 -22.11 -26.72 3.74
CA PHE A 134 -20.94 -26.41 4.56
C PHE A 134 -19.68 -26.20 3.68
N PRO A 135 -18.88 -25.13 3.89
CA PRO A 135 -18.83 -24.23 5.05
C PRO A 135 -19.86 -23.07 5.07
N TYR A 136 -20.87 -23.06 4.19
CA TYR A 136 -21.92 -22.04 4.05
C TYR A 136 -21.45 -20.63 3.69
N LEU A 137 -20.19 -20.29 3.94
CA LEU A 137 -19.55 -19.04 3.56
C LEU A 137 -18.29 -19.35 2.75
N LYS A 138 -18.10 -18.67 1.63
CA LYS A 138 -16.87 -18.71 0.87
C LYS A 138 -16.35 -17.30 0.57
N PRO A 139 -15.02 -17.11 0.54
CA PRO A 139 -14.41 -15.93 -0.03
C PRO A 139 -14.91 -15.64 -1.45
N TYR A 140 -15.15 -14.36 -1.77
CA TYR A 140 -15.43 -13.95 -3.12
C TYR A 140 -14.12 -13.71 -3.89
N GLY A 141 -14.09 -14.21 -5.12
CA GLY A 141 -12.89 -14.32 -5.93
C GLY A 141 -12.29 -13.04 -6.48
N PHE A 142 -13.08 -11.97 -6.42
CA PHE A 142 -12.71 -10.67 -6.96
C PHE A 142 -12.78 -9.57 -5.90
N GLY A 143 -12.90 -9.95 -4.62
CA GLY A 143 -12.94 -8.99 -3.53
C GLY A 143 -13.43 -9.60 -2.22
N CYS A 144 -12.98 -9.00 -1.12
CA CYS A 144 -13.54 -9.17 0.21
C CYS A 144 -13.15 -7.92 0.99
N SER A 145 -14.00 -7.45 1.89
CA SER A 145 -13.69 -6.29 2.71
C SER A 145 -12.37 -6.50 3.45
N ILE A 146 -11.48 -5.50 3.41
CA ILE A 146 -10.21 -5.54 4.13
C ILE A 146 -10.43 -5.70 5.63
N PHE A 147 -11.55 -5.19 6.16
CA PHE A 147 -11.88 -5.31 7.58
C PHE A 147 -12.37 -6.71 7.94
N LEU A 148 -13.08 -7.38 7.03
CA LEU A 148 -13.47 -8.79 7.22
C LEU A 148 -12.25 -9.71 7.13
N ALA A 149 -11.39 -9.47 6.14
CA ALA A 149 -10.17 -10.25 5.97
C ALA A 149 -9.09 -9.95 7.00
N SER A 150 -9.11 -8.76 7.61
CA SER A 150 -8.11 -8.29 8.58
C SER A 150 -8.76 -7.45 9.68
N PRO A 151 -9.46 -8.08 10.64
CA PRO A 151 -10.18 -7.37 11.71
C PRO A 151 -9.29 -6.46 12.58
N PHE A 152 -7.98 -6.74 12.67
CA PHE A 152 -7.05 -5.85 13.37
C PHE A 152 -7.01 -4.42 12.79
N LEU A 153 -7.45 -4.21 11.54
CA LEU A 153 -7.52 -2.88 10.94
C LEU A 153 -8.54 -1.96 11.62
N PHE A 154 -9.50 -2.49 12.39
CA PHE A 154 -10.36 -1.64 13.22
C PHE A 154 -9.58 -0.87 14.30
N LEU A 155 -8.38 -1.36 14.68
CA LEU A 155 -7.49 -0.67 15.61
C LEU A 155 -6.93 0.63 15.03
N LEU A 156 -7.03 0.87 13.71
CA LEU A 156 -6.65 2.15 13.10
C LEU A 156 -7.47 3.31 13.68
N PHE A 157 -8.71 3.06 14.06
CA PHE A 157 -9.65 4.06 14.58
C PHE A 157 -9.57 4.25 16.09
N ARG A 158 -8.67 3.53 16.77
CA ARG A 158 -8.42 3.72 18.21
C ARG A 158 -7.85 5.12 18.46
N GLU A 159 -8.25 5.72 19.58
CA GLU A 159 -7.68 6.98 20.03
C GLU A 159 -6.18 6.84 20.30
N GLY A 160 -5.39 7.82 19.85
CA GLY A 160 -3.93 7.81 19.97
C GLY A 160 -3.32 9.21 19.89
N ASP A 161 -2.01 9.28 19.84
CA ASP A 161 -1.25 10.53 20.01
C ASP A 161 -1.35 11.51 18.82
N GLN A 162 -0.91 12.75 19.01
CA GLN A 162 -0.95 13.85 18.04
C GLN A 162 -0.20 13.53 16.72
N HIS A 163 0.73 12.59 16.74
CA HIS A 163 1.54 12.22 15.58
C HIS A 163 0.81 11.40 14.50
N ARG A 164 -0.37 10.86 14.84
CA ARG A 164 -1.22 10.07 13.92
C ARG A 164 -1.61 10.79 12.63
N TRP A 165 -1.66 12.12 12.67
CA TRP A 165 -2.05 12.96 11.53
C TRP A 165 -1.09 12.89 10.35
N ILE A 166 0.14 12.38 10.54
CA ILE A 166 1.11 12.22 9.45
C ILE A 166 0.74 11.01 8.57
N TYR A 167 0.21 9.95 9.16
CA TYR A 167 -0.03 8.68 8.44
C TYR A 167 -1.36 8.67 7.68
N TRP A 168 -2.41 9.30 8.21
CA TRP A 168 -3.72 9.34 7.57
C TRP A 168 -3.72 9.95 6.16
N PRO A 169 -3.06 11.09 5.89
CA PRO A 169 -2.96 11.63 4.54
C PRO A 169 -2.27 10.67 3.56
N ILE A 170 -1.25 9.93 4.01
CA ILE A 170 -0.53 8.96 3.18
C ILE A 170 -1.44 7.77 2.87
N ILE A 171 -2.09 7.21 3.91
CA ILE A 171 -3.05 6.12 3.76
C ILE A 171 -4.17 6.55 2.80
N GLY A 172 -4.69 7.77 2.96
CA GLY A 172 -5.72 8.35 2.10
C GLY A 172 -5.26 8.53 0.65
N ALA A 173 -4.06 9.08 0.43
CA ALA A 173 -3.51 9.28 -0.91
C ALA A 173 -3.24 7.96 -1.64
N LEU A 174 -2.65 6.99 -0.94
CA LEU A 174 -2.42 5.65 -1.50
C LEU A 174 -3.74 4.91 -1.75
N THR A 175 -4.71 5.02 -0.84
CA THR A 175 -6.06 4.45 -1.02
C THR A 175 -6.76 5.07 -2.23
N PHE A 176 -6.67 6.38 -2.38
CA PHE A 176 -7.23 7.09 -3.53
C PHE A 176 -6.61 6.61 -4.85
N ALA A 177 -5.27 6.47 -4.90
CA ALA A 177 -4.59 5.94 -6.08
C ALA A 177 -5.03 4.50 -6.41
N LEU A 178 -5.18 3.65 -5.40
CA LEU A 178 -5.69 2.28 -5.55
C LEU A 178 -7.13 2.26 -6.08
N TRP A 179 -8.00 3.14 -5.56
CA TRP A 179 -9.39 3.24 -5.98
C TRP A 179 -9.56 3.84 -7.37
N ALA A 180 -8.67 4.75 -7.78
CA ALA A 180 -8.67 5.31 -9.12
C ALA A 180 -8.14 4.32 -10.18
N HIS A 181 -7.48 3.23 -9.78
CA HIS A 181 -6.97 2.24 -10.72
C HIS A 181 -8.07 1.26 -11.17
N GLY A 182 -8.03 0.81 -12.43
CA GLY A 182 -8.89 -0.24 -12.96
C GLY A 182 -8.59 -1.59 -12.32
N ASN A 183 -9.25 -1.87 -11.20
CA ASN A 183 -9.18 -3.12 -10.44
C ASN A 183 -10.45 -3.95 -10.72
N PRO A 184 -10.41 -5.29 -10.58
CA PRO A 184 -9.41 -6.12 -9.88
C PRO A 184 -8.27 -6.70 -10.75
N GLY A 185 -8.35 -6.62 -12.09
CA GLY A 185 -7.33 -7.12 -13.02
C GLY A 185 -7.09 -8.64 -13.01
N GLY A 186 -7.80 -9.38 -12.14
CA GLY A 186 -7.65 -10.83 -11.94
C GLY A 186 -8.15 -11.28 -10.57
N TRP A 187 -7.92 -12.55 -10.23
CA TRP A 187 -8.32 -13.11 -8.94
C TRP A 187 -7.63 -12.43 -7.76
N GLN A 188 -8.42 -12.07 -6.76
CA GLN A 188 -7.93 -11.49 -5.51
C GLN A 188 -8.81 -11.90 -4.33
N PHE A 189 -8.17 -12.34 -3.26
CA PHE A 189 -8.78 -12.40 -1.95
C PHE A 189 -8.50 -11.11 -1.20
N SER A 190 -9.50 -10.56 -0.52
CA SER A 190 -9.42 -9.23 0.07
C SER A 190 -9.04 -8.18 -0.98
N TYR A 191 -8.60 -7.01 -0.55
CA TYR A 191 -8.03 -6.01 -1.43
C TYR A 191 -6.50 -6.18 -1.50
N ARG A 192 -6.03 -7.17 -2.27
CA ARG A 192 -4.58 -7.55 -2.32
C ARG A 192 -3.64 -6.37 -2.55
N TYR A 193 -4.08 -5.37 -3.30
CA TYR A 193 -3.26 -4.21 -3.62
C TYR A 193 -3.08 -3.26 -2.43
N ALA A 194 -3.97 -3.30 -1.43
CA ALA A 194 -3.87 -2.54 -0.17
C ALA A 194 -2.70 -3.00 0.70
N VAL A 195 -1.98 -4.05 0.30
CA VAL A 195 -0.72 -4.44 0.93
C VAL A 195 0.20 -3.23 1.10
N ILE A 196 0.25 -2.31 0.12
CA ILE A 196 1.08 -1.09 0.23
C ILE A 196 0.70 -0.15 1.39
N LEU A 197 -0.51 -0.26 1.92
CA LEU A 197 -1.00 0.54 3.04
C LEU A 197 -0.51 -0.02 4.38
N LEU A 198 -0.24 -1.33 4.48
CA LEU A 198 0.02 -1.96 5.77
C LEU A 198 1.21 -1.36 6.53
N PRO A 199 2.36 -0.99 5.93
CA PRO A 199 3.47 -0.43 6.70
C PRO A 199 3.06 0.85 7.43
N TRP A 200 2.26 1.70 6.79
CA TRP A 200 1.72 2.94 7.36
C TRP A 200 0.62 2.66 8.39
N MET A 201 -0.26 1.71 8.09
CA MET A 201 -1.31 1.27 9.02
C MET A 201 -0.70 0.65 10.29
N PHE A 202 0.38 -0.12 10.18
CA PHE A 202 1.08 -0.70 11.32
C PHE A 202 1.76 0.37 12.18
N LEU A 203 2.41 1.37 11.57
CA LEU A 203 2.94 2.51 12.32
C LEU A 203 1.82 3.22 13.10
N LEU A 204 0.68 3.46 12.45
CA LEU A 204 -0.47 4.08 13.11
C LEU A 204 -1.05 3.21 14.25
N ILE A 205 -1.21 1.91 14.05
CA ILE A 205 -1.73 0.99 15.07
C ILE A 205 -0.79 0.91 16.27
N THR A 206 0.52 0.86 16.02
CA THR A 206 1.55 0.76 17.07
C THR A 206 1.69 2.06 17.85
N GLU A 207 1.65 3.23 17.20
CA GLU A 207 1.67 4.52 17.89
C GLU A 207 0.39 4.81 18.68
N ASN A 208 -0.76 4.37 18.19
CA ASN A 208 -2.03 4.50 18.93
C ASN A 208 -2.19 3.42 20.01
N GLY A 209 -1.22 2.52 20.18
CA GLY A 209 -1.38 1.30 20.97
C GLY A 209 -0.85 1.33 22.39
N PRO A 210 -1.37 0.42 23.23
CA PRO A 210 -0.80 0.19 24.55
C PRO A 210 0.66 -0.27 24.42
N PRO A 211 1.50 0.01 25.43
CA PRO A 211 2.92 -0.38 25.42
C PRO A 211 3.13 -1.90 25.40
N ARG A 212 2.09 -2.69 25.71
CA ARG A 212 2.09 -4.16 25.64
C ARG A 212 0.87 -4.63 24.89
N LEU A 213 1.06 -5.69 24.09
CA LEU A 213 -0.03 -6.32 23.35
C LEU A 213 -1.10 -6.84 24.32
N SER A 214 -2.32 -6.36 24.12
CA SER A 214 -3.52 -6.82 24.83
C SER A 214 -4.05 -8.13 24.25
N ALA A 215 -4.87 -8.85 25.03
CA ALA A 215 -5.57 -10.04 24.55
C ALA A 215 -6.46 -9.73 23.33
N ILE A 216 -7.04 -8.52 23.26
CA ILE A 216 -7.85 -8.08 22.12
C ILE A 216 -6.99 -8.00 20.86
N GLU A 217 -5.84 -7.35 20.92
CA GLU A 217 -4.93 -7.23 19.77
C GLU A 217 -4.45 -8.60 19.30
N VAL A 218 -3.99 -9.44 20.23
CA VAL A 218 -3.56 -10.81 19.91
C VAL A 218 -4.69 -11.60 19.25
N SER A 219 -5.92 -11.49 19.76
CA SER A 219 -7.09 -12.16 19.20
C SER A 219 -7.41 -11.66 17.79
N LEU A 220 -7.41 -10.34 17.56
CA LEU A 220 -7.68 -9.74 16.25
C LEU A 220 -6.62 -10.14 15.20
N PHE A 221 -5.34 -10.17 15.59
CA PHE A 221 -4.26 -10.67 14.74
C PHE A 221 -4.42 -12.16 14.47
N GLY A 222 -4.70 -12.97 15.50
CA GLY A 222 -4.91 -14.40 15.35
C GLY A 222 -6.07 -14.74 14.41
N VAL A 223 -7.21 -14.06 14.55
CA VAL A 223 -8.37 -14.20 13.66
C VAL A 223 -8.01 -13.79 12.22
N ALA A 224 -7.34 -12.65 12.03
CA ALA A 224 -6.90 -12.23 10.71
C ALA A 224 -5.97 -13.27 10.05
N THR A 225 -4.99 -13.79 10.80
CA THR A 225 -4.08 -14.83 10.31
C THR A 225 -4.85 -16.10 9.93
N ALA A 226 -5.81 -16.54 10.76
CA ALA A 226 -6.64 -17.71 10.47
C ALA A 226 -7.47 -17.52 9.19
N ILE A 227 -8.14 -16.38 9.03
CA ILE A 227 -8.94 -16.06 7.83
C ILE A 227 -8.06 -16.09 6.56
N ASN A 228 -6.89 -15.45 6.60
CA ASN A 228 -5.98 -15.43 5.46
C ASN A 228 -5.36 -16.81 5.18
N ALA A 229 -5.11 -17.62 6.21
CA ALA A 229 -4.62 -18.99 6.06
C ALA A 229 -5.68 -19.89 5.39
N ILE A 230 -6.95 -19.77 5.82
CA ILE A 230 -8.08 -20.49 5.20
C ILE A 230 -8.23 -20.08 3.74
N ALA A 231 -8.27 -18.79 3.44
CA ALA A 231 -8.39 -18.31 2.06
C ALA A 231 -7.21 -18.78 1.18
N THR A 232 -6.00 -18.81 1.74
CA THR A 232 -4.81 -19.33 1.04
C THR A 232 -4.92 -20.83 0.80
N TYR A 233 -5.41 -21.59 1.79
CA TYR A 233 -5.64 -23.02 1.67
C TYR A 233 -6.68 -23.31 0.59
N GLU A 234 -7.82 -22.62 0.63
CA GLU A 234 -8.89 -22.77 -0.36
C GLU A 234 -8.40 -22.41 -1.78
N PHE A 235 -7.61 -21.34 -1.92
CA PHE A 235 -7.05 -20.95 -3.20
C PHE A 235 -6.05 -21.96 -3.76
N LEU A 236 -5.18 -22.54 -2.93
CA LEU A 236 -4.14 -23.45 -3.41
C LEU A 236 -4.68 -24.87 -3.62
N TRP A 237 -5.45 -25.37 -2.65
CA TRP A 237 -5.74 -26.80 -2.48
C TRP A 237 -7.18 -27.19 -2.78
N THR A 238 -8.06 -26.23 -3.07
CA THR A 238 -9.46 -26.52 -3.41
C THR A 238 -9.88 -25.89 -4.74
N SER A 239 -11.04 -26.31 -5.25
CA SER A 239 -11.72 -25.66 -6.37
C SER A 239 -12.73 -24.60 -5.92
N MET A 240 -12.84 -24.31 -4.62
CA MET A 240 -13.84 -23.37 -4.08
C MET A 240 -13.65 -21.93 -4.56
N ILE A 241 -12.39 -21.57 -4.85
CA ILE A 241 -11.93 -20.25 -5.28
C ILE A 241 -11.32 -20.34 -6.71
N LYS A 242 -11.42 -21.47 -7.42
CA LYS A 242 -11.00 -21.58 -8.82
C LYS A 242 -12.25 -21.73 -9.70
N VAL A 243 -12.33 -20.93 -10.75
CA VAL A 243 -13.29 -21.15 -11.86
C VAL A 243 -12.57 -21.97 -12.92
#